data_AF-A0A2R6NGG7-F1
#
_entry.id   AF-A0A2R6NGG7-F1
#
_cell.length_a   1.000
_cell.length_b   1.000
_cell.length_c   1.000
_cell.angle_alpha   90.00
_cell.angle_beta   90.00
_cell.angle_gamma   90.00
#
_symmetry.space_group_name_H-M   'P 1'
#
loop_
_entity.id
_entity.type
_entity.pdbx_description
1 polymer ?
#
loop_
_entity_poly.entity_id
_entity_poly.type
_entity_poly.pdbx_seq_one_letter_code
_entity_poly.pdbx_strand_id
1 'polypeptide(L)' 'MRFLPIIFATICLARFVSAGIYGTSPIASTVWSAGSSEFVTWMDDKSVPRLADMGNINVELFGGDDVRAT' A
#
# COMPACT_ATOMS: atom_id res chain seq x y z
N MET A 1 29.04 -24.45 5.36
CA MET A 1 29.63 -23.09 5.31
C MET A 1 30.02 -22.60 3.91
N ARG A 2 30.11 -23.44 2.86
CA ARG A 2 30.51 -23.01 1.48
C ARG A 2 29.44 -22.24 0.68
N PHE A 3 28.18 -22.26 1.12
CA PHE A 3 27.09 -21.52 0.46
C PHE A 3 26.91 -20.09 1.01
N LEU A 4 27.49 -19.76 2.16
CA LEU A 4 27.42 -18.43 2.77
C LEU A 4 27.90 -17.29 1.84
N PRO A 5 29.04 -17.39 1.13
CA PRO A 5 29.47 -16.32 0.23
C PRO A 5 28.54 -16.16 -0.97
N ILE A 6 27.89 -17.24 -1.42
CA ILE A 6 26.94 -17.21 -2.53
C ILE A 6 25.66 -16.50 -2.09
N ILE A 7 25.10 -16.88 -0.93
CA ILE A 7 23.90 -16.24 -0.37
C ILE A 7 24.14 -14.74 -0.14
N PHE A 8 25.31 -14.38 0.40
CA PHE A 8 25.68 -12.99 0.63
C PHE A 8 25.78 -12.18 -0.67
N ALA A 9 26.44 -12.73 -1.70
CA ALA A 9 26.53 -12.08 -3.01
C ALA A 9 25.15 -11.88 -3.66
N THR A 10 24.23 -12.84 -3.50
CA THR A 10 22.85 -12.74 -4.04
C THR A 10 22.04 -11.65 -3.33
N ILE A 11 22.17 -11.51 -2.00
CA ILE A 11 21.48 -10.46 -1.24
C ILE A 11 21.97 -9.07 -1.64
N CYS A 12 23.27 -8.89 -1.89
CA CYS A 12 23.82 -7.60 -2.33
C CYS A 12 23.29 -7.16 -3.71
N LEU A 13 22.83 -8.10 -4.55
CA LEU A 13 22.24 -7.81 -5.86
C LEU A 13 20.72 -7.62 -5.79
N ALA A 14 20.10 -7.88 -4.64
CA ALA A 14 18.67 -7.67 -4.46
C ALA A 14 18.35 -6.16 -4.49
N ARG A 15 17.43 -5.76 -5.36
CA ARG A 15 16.88 -4.41 -5.38
C ARG A 15 15.73 -4.33 -4.40
N PHE A 16 15.93 -3.62 -3.29
CA PHE A 16 14.84 -3.24 -2.42
C PHE A 16 13.98 -2.20 -3.13
N VAL A 17 12.68 -2.40 -3.06
CA VAL A 17 11.71 -1.53 -3.72
C VAL A 17 10.72 -1.03 -2.69
N SER A 18 10.33 0.23 -2.81
CA SER A 18 9.38 0.88 -1.91
C SER A 18 8.48 1.73 -2.79
N ALA A 19 7.20 1.38 -2.80
CA ALA A 19 6.16 2.12 -3.48
C ALA A 19 5.15 2.65 -2.47
N GLY A 20 4.84 3.94 -2.59
CA GLY A 20 3.86 4.64 -1.77
C GLY A 20 2.55 4.85 -2.53
N ILE A 21 1.45 4.76 -1.78
CA ILE A 21 0.12 5.22 -2.20
C ILE A 21 -0.39 6.21 -1.16
N TYR A 22 -1.12 7.23 -1.60
CA TYR A 22 -1.78 8.16 -0.69
C TYR A 22 -3.20 8.48 -1.17
N GLY A 23 -4.11 8.58 -0.21
CA GLY A 23 -5.51 8.94 -0.47
C GLY A 23 -5.64 10.40 -0.89
N THR A 24 -6.47 10.65 -1.89
CA THR A 24 -6.82 11.98 -2.38
C THR A 24 -8.28 12.32 -2.13
N SER A 25 -9.15 11.32 -2.01
CA SER A 25 -10.54 11.44 -1.56
C SER A 25 -10.99 10.11 -0.94
N PRO A 26 -11.72 10.10 0.19
CA PRO A 26 -12.20 11.25 0.93
C PRO A 26 -11.08 11.94 1.73
N ILE A 27 -11.29 13.22 2.06
CA ILE A 27 -10.45 13.95 3.02
C ILE A 27 -11.22 14.11 4.35
N ALA A 28 -10.57 14.64 5.38
CA ALA A 28 -11.13 14.73 6.73
C ALA A 28 -12.50 15.45 6.81
N SER A 29 -12.79 16.37 5.89
CA SER A 29 -14.06 17.10 5.84
C SER A 29 -15.11 16.48 4.91
N THR A 30 -14.79 15.39 4.23
CA THR A 30 -15.73 14.73 3.32
C THR A 30 -16.81 14.01 4.12
N VAL A 31 -18.07 14.28 3.77
CA VAL A 31 -19.24 13.59 4.34
C VAL A 31 -19.99 12.94 3.19
N TRP A 32 -20.27 11.65 3.33
CA TRP A 32 -21.05 10.87 2.36
C TRP A 32 -22.39 10.45 2.94
N SER A 33 -23.39 10.41 2.07
CA SER A 33 -24.73 9.94 2.42
C SER A 33 -24.75 8.42 2.45
N ALA A 34 -25.29 7.85 3.53
CA ALA A 34 -25.49 6.41 3.63
C ALA A 34 -26.33 5.87 2.46
N GLY A 35 -25.98 4.68 1.97
CA GLY A 35 -26.65 4.04 0.84
C GLY A 35 -26.27 4.59 -0.54
N SER A 36 -25.38 5.58 -0.61
CA SER A 36 -24.83 6.08 -1.87
C SER A 36 -23.53 5.36 -2.23
N SER A 37 -23.33 5.09 -3.52
CA SER A 37 -22.05 4.60 -4.02
C SER A 37 -21.16 5.80 -4.32
N GLU A 38 -20.00 5.84 -3.69
CA GLU A 38 -19.05 6.94 -3.77
C GLU A 38 -17.68 6.43 -4.21
N PHE A 39 -16.90 7.30 -4.85
CA PHE A 39 -15.56 6.96 -5.32
C PHE A 39 -14.50 7.35 -4.28
N VAL A 40 -13.65 6.37 -3.95
CA VAL A 40 -12.40 6.59 -3.22
C VAL A 40 -11.29 6.72 -4.24
N THR A 41 -10.44 7.73 -4.12
CA THR A 41 -9.35 7.99 -5.05
C THR A 41 -8.02 8.05 -4.32
N TRP A 42 -6.99 7.54 -5.01
CA TRP A 42 -5.62 7.47 -4.54
C TRP A 42 -4.68 7.90 -5.65
N MET A 43 -3.45 8.23 -5.31
CA MET A 43 -2.40 8.51 -6.27
C MET A 43 -1.14 7.72 -5.93
N ASP A 44 -0.43 7.25 -6.96
CA ASP A 44 0.88 6.66 -6.81
C ASP A 44 1.94 7.75 -6.59
N ASP A 45 2.99 7.42 -5.87
CA ASP A 45 4.14 8.31 -5.69
C ASP A 45 5.12 8.31 -6.90
N LYS A 46 4.75 7.61 -7.98
CA LYS A 46 5.52 7.39 -9.22
C LYS A 46 6.79 6.56 -9.06
N SER A 47 7.06 6.04 -7.88
CA SER A 47 8.11 5.05 -7.69
C SER A 47 7.67 3.72 -8.29
N VAL A 48 8.65 2.85 -8.57
CA VAL A 48 8.38 1.47 -8.99
C VAL A 48 8.30 0.59 -7.73
N PRO A 49 7.53 -0.51 -7.72
CA PRO A 49 6.51 -0.88 -8.72
C PRO A 49 5.36 0.14 -8.74
N ARG A 50 4.77 0.41 -9.91
CA ARG A 50 3.59 1.28 -9.97
C ARG A 50 2.40 0.55 -9.36
N LEU A 51 1.34 1.30 -9.01
CA LEU A 51 0.09 0.70 -8.55
C LEU A 51 -0.48 -0.35 -9.54
N ALA A 52 -0.31 -0.12 -10.84
CA ALA A 52 -0.72 -1.08 -11.88
C ALA A 52 0.11 -2.38 -11.89
N ASP A 53 1.31 -2.35 -11.30
CA ASP A 53 2.20 -3.51 -11.15
C ASP A 53 2.01 -4.19 -9.78
N MET A 54 1.26 -3.57 -8.86
CA MET A 54 0.89 -4.19 -7.60
C MET A 54 -0.15 -5.29 -7.87
N GLY A 55 0.00 -6.44 -7.21
CA GLY A 55 -0.93 -7.57 -7.34
C GLY A 55 -2.30 -7.29 -6.69
N ASN A 56 -2.97 -8.33 -6.18
CA ASN A 56 -4.21 -8.15 -5.46
C ASN A 56 -4.03 -7.22 -4.24
N ILE A 57 -4.83 -6.16 -4.18
CA ILE A 57 -4.90 -5.21 -3.07
C ILE A 57 -6.25 -5.38 -2.37
N ASN A 58 -6.22 -5.39 -1.05
CA ASN A 58 -7.42 -5.33 -0.22
C ASN A 58 -7.58 -3.91 0.33
N VAL A 59 -8.78 -3.35 0.20
CA VAL A 59 -9.11 -2.00 0.70
C VAL A 59 -10.20 -2.17 1.75
N GLU A 60 -9.87 -1.79 2.98
CA GLU A 60 -10.76 -1.90 4.13
C GLU A 60 -11.07 -0.52 4.69
N LEU A 61 -12.29 -0.35 5.18
CA LEU A 61 -12.74 0.85 5.89
C LEU A 61 -12.84 0.53 7.37
N PHE A 62 -12.14 1.29 8.20
CA PHE A 62 -12.16 1.15 9.66
C PHE A 62 -12.95 2.30 10.28
N GLY A 63 -13.87 1.98 11.19
CA GLY A 63 -14.55 2.93 12.05
C GLY A 63 -13.67 3.37 13.23
N GLY A 64 -14.10 4.43 13.93
CA GLY A 64 -13.34 4.99 15.07
C GLY A 64 -13.10 4.01 16.22
N ASP A 65 -13.93 2.97 16.34
CA ASP A 65 -13.81 1.93 17.37
C ASP A 65 -12.99 0.70 16.87
N ASP A 66 -12.71 0.61 15.56
CA ASP A 66 -12.06 -0.54 14.94
C ASP A 66 -10.52 -0.51 15.03
N VAL A 67 -9.93 0.57 15.57
CA VAL A 67 -8.47 0.78 15.64
C VAL A 67 -7.79 0.03 16.81
N ARG A 68 -8.46 -0.91 17.48
CA ARG A 68 -7.84 -1.68 18.57
C ARG A 68 -8.13 -3.19 18.52
N ALA A 69 -7.25 -3.90 17.84
CA ALA A 69 -6.73 -5.17 18.36
C ALA A 69 -5.21 -5.12 18.26
N THR A 70 -4.57 -5.02 19.43
CA THR A 70 -3.10 -5.07 19.57
C THR A 70 -2.67 -6.52 19.60
#